data_AF-A0AAV3T336-F1
#
_entry.id   AF-A0AAV3T336-F1
#
_cell.length_a   1.000
_cell.length_b   1.000
_cell.length_c   1.000
_cell.angle_alpha   90.00
_cell.angle_beta   90.00
_cell.angle_gamma   90.00
#
_symmetry.space_group_name_H-M   'P 1'
#
loop_
_entity.id
_entity.type
_entity.pdbx_description
1 polymer ?
#
loop_
_entity_poly.entity_id
_entity_poly.type
_entity_poly.pdbx_seq_one_letter_code
_entity_poly.pdbx_strand_id
1 'polypeptide(L)'
;MTDDGEEPDAVAFGIAAVDEHLESIDWPATPSEITAATGDPEVPYEASGRTLALSEALDETGRAEFESRRDLLDALHPVFEEHRQSAGPGILSWLRNALPV
;
A
#
# COMPACT_ATOMS: atom_id res chain seq x y z
N MET A 1 1.03 -16.93 37.02
CA MET A 1 1.56 -15.76 36.30
C MET A 1 1.53 -16.17 34.85
N THR A 2 0.38 -15.94 34.21
CA THR A 2 0.21 -16.22 32.78
C THR A 2 0.89 -15.06 32.06
N ASP A 3 1.97 -15.40 31.36
CA ASP A 3 2.56 -14.52 30.35
C ASP A 3 1.69 -14.72 29.11
N ASP A 4 0.56 -14.01 29.06
CA ASP A 4 -0.21 -13.87 27.83
C ASP A 4 0.67 -13.03 26.91
N GLY A 5 1.50 -13.73 26.13
CA GLY A 5 2.35 -13.17 25.09
C GLY A 5 1.47 -12.61 23.97
N GLU A 6 0.91 -11.42 24.22
CA GLU A 6 0.41 -10.54 23.18
C GLU A 6 1.60 -10.28 22.25
N GLU A 7 1.67 -11.04 21.16
CA GLU A 7 2.61 -10.79 20.08
C GLU A 7 2.45 -9.31 19.71
N PRO A 8 3.54 -8.53 19.63
CA PRO A 8 3.41 -7.11 19.39
C PRO A 8 2.61 -6.91 18.11
N ASP A 9 1.48 -6.21 18.22
CA ASP A 9 0.60 -5.82 17.12
C ASP A 9 1.49 -5.23 16.01
N ALA A 10 1.80 -6.06 15.02
CA ALA A 10 2.83 -5.76 14.05
C ALA A 10 2.23 -4.72 13.11
N VAL A 11 2.68 -3.47 13.20
CA VAL A 11 2.16 -2.40 12.34
C VAL A 11 2.48 -2.73 10.88
N ALA A 12 1.44 -3.06 10.11
CA ALA A 12 1.54 -3.38 8.69
C ALA A 12 1.59 -2.10 7.83
N PHE A 13 2.31 -2.16 6.70
CA PHE A 13 2.43 -1.05 5.75
C PHE A 13 2.41 -1.54 4.30
N GLY A 14 1.91 -0.69 3.40
CA GLY A 14 1.84 -0.95 1.96
C GLY A 14 1.07 -2.22 1.68
N ILE A 15 1.66 -3.11 0.87
CA ILE A 15 1.01 -4.37 0.49
C ILE A 15 0.67 -5.27 1.69
N ALA A 16 1.41 -5.20 2.80
CA ALA A 16 1.09 -5.99 3.99
C ALA A 16 -0.21 -5.48 4.66
N ALA A 17 -0.41 -4.16 4.69
CA ALA A 17 -1.65 -3.57 5.20
C ALA A 17 -2.83 -3.85 4.24
N VAL A 18 -2.59 -3.83 2.92
CA VAL A 18 -3.62 -4.26 1.95
C VAL A 18 -4.02 -5.70 2.21
N ASP A 19 -3.04 -6.58 2.44
CA ASP A 19 -3.24 -8.03 2.54
C ASP A 19 -4.28 -8.42 3.59
N GLU A 20 -4.34 -7.69 4.71
CA GLU A 20 -5.30 -7.88 5.81
C GLU A 20 -6.75 -7.65 5.39
N HIS A 21 -6.99 -6.88 4.32
CA HIS A 21 -8.33 -6.60 3.82
C HIS A 21 -8.82 -7.61 2.75
N LEU A 22 -7.96 -8.50 2.25
CA LEU A 22 -8.24 -9.33 1.07
C LEU A 22 -8.82 -10.72 1.38
N GLU A 23 -9.12 -11.04 2.64
CA GLU A 23 -9.44 -12.41 3.07
C GLU A 23 -10.67 -13.03 2.38
N SER A 24 -11.64 -12.20 1.96
CA SER A 24 -12.93 -12.64 1.42
C SER A 24 -13.15 -12.27 -0.05
N ILE A 25 -12.07 -12.11 -0.83
CA ILE A 25 -12.17 -11.80 -2.26
C ILE A 25 -12.12 -13.07 -3.10
N ASP A 26 -13.15 -13.23 -3.94
CA ASP A 26 -13.17 -14.23 -5.01
C ASP A 26 -12.35 -13.72 -6.21
N TRP A 27 -11.55 -14.61 -6.81
CA TRP A 27 -10.67 -14.28 -7.94
C TRP A 27 -11.09 -15.04 -9.21
N PRO A 28 -10.91 -14.44 -10.41
CA PRO A 28 -10.35 -13.12 -10.68
C PRO A 28 -11.28 -11.97 -10.23
N ALA A 29 -10.69 -10.79 -9.97
CA ALA A 29 -11.43 -9.63 -9.48
C ALA A 29 -10.98 -8.33 -10.16
N THR A 30 -11.94 -7.45 -10.42
CA THR A 30 -11.70 -6.10 -10.93
C THR A 30 -11.38 -5.10 -9.80
N PRO A 31 -10.74 -3.96 -10.09
CA PRO A 31 -10.53 -2.88 -9.10
C PRO A 31 -11.81 -2.47 -8.37
N SER A 32 -12.92 -2.39 -9.10
CA SER A 32 -14.24 -2.02 -8.54
C SER A 32 -14.78 -3.06 -7.56
N GLU A 33 -14.62 -4.35 -7.86
CA GLU A 33 -15.04 -5.44 -6.97
C GLU A 33 -14.18 -5.48 -5.70
N ILE A 34 -12.87 -5.30 -5.84
CA ILE A 34 -11.93 -5.23 -4.72
C ILE A 34 -12.28 -4.04 -3.81
N THR A 35 -12.50 -2.86 -4.40
CA THR A 35 -12.87 -1.64 -3.66
C THR A 35 -14.21 -1.82 -2.94
N ALA A 36 -15.20 -2.41 -3.61
CA ALA A 36 -16.51 -2.67 -3.02
C ALA A 36 -16.45 -3.70 -1.87
N ALA A 37 -15.63 -4.74 -2.01
CA ALA A 37 -15.46 -5.77 -0.98
C ALA A 37 -14.70 -5.26 0.26
N THR A 38 -13.72 -4.39 0.05
CA THR A 38 -12.84 -3.88 1.12
C THR A 38 -13.34 -2.58 1.76
N GLY A 39 -14.26 -1.86 1.09
CA GLY A 39 -14.76 -0.57 1.56
C GLY A 39 -13.80 0.60 1.35
N ASP A 40 -12.85 0.47 0.42
CA ASP A 40 -11.84 1.48 0.08
C ASP A 40 -11.03 2.03 1.29
N PRO A 41 -10.27 1.17 1.99
CA PRO A 41 -9.50 1.60 3.15
C PRO A 41 -8.35 2.55 2.78
N GLU A 42 -8.02 3.44 3.72
CA GLU A 42 -6.76 4.19 3.67
C GLU A 42 -5.60 3.30 4.08
N VAL A 43 -4.70 3.01 3.13
CA VAL A 43 -3.58 2.08 3.33
C VAL A 43 -2.34 2.87 3.77
N PRO A 44 -1.82 2.66 4.99
CA PRO A 44 -0.58 3.28 5.42
C PRO A 44 0.58 2.67 4.64
N TYR A 45 1.43 3.47 4.00
CA TYR A 45 2.57 2.95 3.21
C TYR A 45 3.95 3.22 3.83
N GLU A 46 3.98 3.92 4.97
CA GLU A 46 5.19 4.21 5.74
C GLU A 46 4.91 4.65 7.20
N ALA A 47 5.96 4.67 8.02
CA ALA A 47 5.89 5.03 9.43
C ALA A 47 5.57 6.51 9.73
N SER A 48 5.69 7.42 8.75
CA SER A 48 5.41 8.85 8.95
C SER A 48 3.92 9.18 9.08
N GLY A 49 3.04 8.17 8.92
CA GLY A 49 1.58 8.33 9.00
C GLY A 49 0.92 8.75 7.70
N ARG A 50 1.60 8.60 6.55
CA ARG A 50 1.00 8.81 5.23
C ARG A 50 0.23 7.59 4.78
N THR A 51 -0.92 7.84 4.17
CA THR A 51 -1.85 6.85 3.65
C THR A 51 -2.13 7.11 2.17
N LEU A 52 -2.56 6.07 1.47
CA LEU A 52 -3.08 6.12 0.10
C LEU A 52 -4.37 5.30 0.06
N ALA A 53 -5.44 5.81 -0.54
CA ALA A 53 -6.68 5.06 -0.70
C ALA A 53 -6.41 3.81 -1.56
N LEU A 54 -7.02 2.68 -1.19
CA LEU A 54 -6.84 1.44 -1.96
C LEU A 54 -7.31 1.62 -3.41
N SER A 55 -8.43 2.31 -3.64
CA SER A 55 -8.94 2.61 -4.98
C SER A 55 -7.95 3.41 -5.83
N GLU A 56 -7.26 4.38 -5.23
CA GLU A 56 -6.23 5.18 -5.90
C GLU A 56 -5.02 4.32 -6.26
N ALA A 57 -4.56 3.48 -5.32
CA ALA A 57 -3.46 2.56 -5.58
C ALA A 57 -3.80 1.55 -6.71
N LEU A 58 -5.05 1.07 -6.77
CA LEU A 58 -5.54 0.19 -7.83
C LEU A 58 -5.57 0.89 -9.20
N ASP A 59 -6.04 2.14 -9.25
CA ASP A 59 -6.07 2.94 -10.49
C ASP A 59 -4.66 3.17 -11.05
N GLU A 60 -3.69 3.47 -10.17
CA GLU A 60 -2.28 3.65 -10.55
C GLU A 60 -1.64 2.39 -11.14
N THR A 61 -2.16 1.19 -10.84
CA THR A 61 -1.68 -0.04 -11.51
C THR A 61 -2.02 -0.08 -13.00
N GLY A 62 -3.04 0.67 -13.44
CA GLY A 62 -3.58 0.65 -14.81
C GLY A 62 -4.18 -0.69 -15.24
N ARG A 63 -4.42 -1.63 -14.32
CA ARG A 63 -4.96 -2.96 -14.62
C ARG A 63 -6.49 -2.97 -14.52
N ALA A 64 -7.12 -3.72 -15.43
CA ALA A 64 -8.57 -3.90 -15.44
C ALA A 64 -9.05 -5.07 -14.57
N GLU A 65 -8.18 -6.05 -14.31
CA GLU A 65 -8.47 -7.28 -13.59
C GLU A 65 -7.18 -7.84 -12.98
N PHE A 66 -7.32 -8.58 -11.89
CA PHE A 66 -6.25 -9.30 -11.21
C PHE A 66 -6.62 -10.77 -11.09
N GLU A 67 -5.67 -11.64 -11.41
CA GLU A 67 -5.91 -13.10 -11.50
C GLU A 67 -5.93 -13.79 -10.13
N SER A 68 -5.27 -13.18 -9.14
CA SER A 68 -5.15 -13.72 -7.80
C SER A 68 -4.72 -12.65 -6.79
N ARG A 69 -4.88 -12.96 -5.50
CA ARG A 69 -4.34 -12.15 -4.39
C ARG A 69 -2.88 -11.79 -4.59
N ARG A 70 -2.03 -12.74 -4.99
CA ARG A 70 -0.60 -12.47 -5.21
C ARG A 70 -0.36 -11.55 -6.41
N ASP A 71 -1.08 -11.74 -7.51
CA ASP A 71 -0.97 -10.85 -8.68
C ASP A 71 -1.35 -9.40 -8.33
N LEU A 72 -2.39 -9.22 -7.50
CA LEU A 72 -2.74 -7.90 -6.95
C LEU A 72 -1.60 -7.30 -6.13
N LEU A 73 -1.06 -8.02 -5.14
CA LEU A 73 -0.01 -7.50 -4.26
C LEU A 73 1.27 -7.18 -5.02
N ASP A 74 1.64 -8.03 -5.99
CA ASP A 74 2.80 -7.80 -6.85
C ASP A 74 2.62 -6.53 -7.71
N ALA A 75 1.39 -6.24 -8.15
CA ALA A 75 1.06 -5.03 -8.90
C ALA A 75 1.04 -3.76 -8.02
N LEU A 76 0.62 -3.87 -6.76
CA LEU A 76 0.56 -2.74 -5.82
C LEU A 76 1.92 -2.42 -5.18
N HIS A 77 2.83 -3.39 -5.09
CA HIS A 77 4.16 -3.17 -4.52
C HIS A 77 4.92 -1.99 -5.15
N PRO A 78 5.08 -1.88 -6.49
CA PRO A 78 5.75 -0.73 -7.09
C PRO A 78 5.04 0.60 -6.84
N VAL A 79 3.70 0.63 -6.84
CA VAL A 79 2.91 1.84 -6.54
C VAL A 79 3.27 2.41 -5.17
N PHE A 80 3.22 1.58 -4.12
CA PHE A 80 3.57 2.03 -2.77
C PHE A 80 5.05 2.42 -2.63
N GLU A 81 5.95 1.79 -3.39
CA GLU A 81 7.37 2.14 -3.38
C GLU A 81 7.62 3.50 -4.05
N GLU A 82 6.93 3.82 -5.15
CA GLU A 82 7.00 5.13 -5.80
C GLU A 82 6.52 6.26 -4.90
N HIS A 83 5.40 6.05 -4.19
CA HIS A 83 4.90 6.99 -3.18
C HIS A 83 5.88 7.15 -2.02
N ARG A 84 6.48 6.06 -1.54
CA ARG A 84 7.50 6.10 -0.47
C ARG A 84 8.73 6.91 -0.87
N GLN A 85 9.22 6.76 -2.11
CA GLN A 85 10.37 7.49 -2.63
C GLN A 85 10.07 8.97 -2.87
N SER A 86 8.89 9.27 -3.43
CA SER A 86 8.41 10.63 -3.69
C SER A 86 8.28 11.47 -2.43
N ALA A 87 8.02 10.79 -1.33
CA ALA A 87 7.60 11.42 -0.12
C ALA A 87 8.74 11.42 0.95
N GLY A 88 9.81 10.63 0.75
CA GLY A 88 11.05 10.68 1.53
C GLY A 88 11.99 11.86 1.20
N PRO A 89 13.00 12.17 2.04
CA PRO A 89 13.92 13.30 1.87
C PRO A 89 14.86 13.22 0.63
N GLY A 90 14.77 12.16 -0.17
CA GLY A 90 15.75 11.80 -1.19
C GLY A 90 15.74 12.68 -2.45
N ILE A 91 14.56 13.15 -2.88
CA ILE A 91 14.43 13.86 -4.17
C ILE A 91 14.56 15.38 -4.00
N LEU A 92 14.15 15.93 -2.86
CA LEU A 92 14.29 17.37 -2.54
C LEU A 92 15.71 17.73 -2.06
N SER A 93 16.49 16.78 -1.56
CA SER A 93 17.87 17.04 -1.12
C SER A 93 18.84 17.28 -2.28
N TRP A 94 18.56 16.79 -3.49
CA TRP A 94 19.40 17.03 -4.67
C TRP A 94 19.18 18.43 -5.27
N LEU A 95 17.92 18.90 -5.33
CA LEU A 95 17.58 20.23 -5.88
C LEU A 95 18.14 21.40 -5.05
N ARG A 96 18.42 21.21 -3.76
CA ARG A 96 19.07 22.23 -2.91
C ARG A 96 20.57 22.38 -3.14
N ASN A 97 21.23 21.40 -3.76
CA ASN A 97 22.67 21.43 -4.02
C ASN A 97 23.03 22.06 -5.39
N ALA A 98 22.03 22.54 -6.15
CA ALA A 98 22.22 23.16 -7.46
C ALA A 98 22.08 24.70 -7.46
N LEU A 99 21.88 25.35 -6.30
CA LEU A 99 21.92 26.81 -6.17
C LEU A 99 23.23 27.23 -5.48
N PRO A 100 24.16 27.89 -6.19
CA PRO A 100 25.32 28.51 -5.55
C PRO A 100 24.84 29.67 -4.65
N VAL A 101 25.47 29.79 -3.47
CA VAL A 101 25.43 31.01 -2.64
C VAL A 101 26.20 32.14 -3.32
#